data_AF-A0AAW2D803-F1
#
_entry.id   AF-A0AAW2D803-F1
#
_cell.length_a   1.000
_cell.length_b   1.000
_cell.length_c   1.000
_cell.angle_alpha   90.00
_cell.angle_beta   90.00
_cell.angle_gamma   90.00
#
_symmetry.space_group_name_H-M   'P 1'
#
loop_
_entity.id
_entity.type
_entity.pdbx_description
1 polymer ?
#
loop_
_entity_poly.entity_id
_entity_poly.type
_entity_poly.pdbx_seq_one_letter_code
_entity_poly.pdbx_strand_id
1 'polypeptide(L)' 'MELLSTGQLERSRAVREKELLRFLQNIFESAQRKEVVDLGVELMKLTSNMLCKMAASTSCSEKGDEAEKN' A
#
# COMPACT_ATOMS: atom_id res chain seq x y z
N MET A 1 -11.04 11.51 8.10
CA MET A 1 -10.00 10.53 7.69
C MET A 1 -8.71 11.30 7.45
N GLU A 2 -7.69 11.09 8.28
CA GLU A 2 -6.37 11.70 8.08
C GLU A 2 -5.37 10.65 7.58
N LEU A 3 -5.54 10.25 6.31
CA LEU A 3 -4.83 9.12 5.72
C LEU A 3 -3.30 9.27 5.75
N LEU A 4 -2.82 10.51 5.60
CA LEU A 4 -1.41 10.86 5.57
C LEU A 4 -0.92 11.48 6.88
N SER A 5 -1.70 11.36 7.97
CA SER A 5 -1.19 11.69 9.30
C SER A 5 0.01 10.80 9.64
N THR A 6 0.92 11.31 10.45
CA THR A 6 2.09 10.55 10.93
C THR A 6 1.69 9.20 11.54
N GLY A 7 0.65 9.17 12.36
CA GLY A 7 0.15 7.93 12.96
C GLY A 7 -0.37 6.91 11.94
N GLN A 8 -1.07 7.34 10.90
CA GLN A 8 -1.52 6.42 9.84
C GLN A 8 -0.38 6.00 8.92
N LEU A 9 0.61 6.87 8.69
CA LEU A 9 1.82 6.53 7.96
C LEU A 9 2.62 5.44 8.69
N GLU A 10 2.74 5.51 10.02
CA GLU A 10 3.40 4.43 10.77
C GLU A 10 2.61 3.13 10.72
N ARG A 11 1.29 3.17 10.95
CA ARG A 11 0.43 1.98 10.89
C ARG A 11 0.42 1.29 9.52
N SER A 12 0.52 2.07 8.45
CA SER A 12 0.50 1.55 7.08
C SER A 12 1.87 1.15 6.54
N ARG A 13 2.93 1.18 7.35
CA ARG A 13 4.29 0.83 6.92
C ARG A 13 4.35 -0.53 6.20
N ALA A 14 3.76 -1.57 6.78
CA ALA A 14 3.75 -2.91 6.19
C ALA A 14 3.00 -2.96 4.84
N VAL A 15 1.90 -2.20 4.71
CA VAL A 15 1.15 -2.10 3.46
C VAL A 15 2.01 -1.44 2.37
N ARG A 16 2.68 -0.33 2.69
CA ARG A 16 3.57 0.36 1.74
C ARG A 16 4.74 -0.51 1.32
N GLU A 17 5.37 -1.22 2.26
CA GLU A 17 6.49 -2.13 1.97
C GLU A 17 6.07 -3.25 1.00
N LYS A 18 4.90 -3.87 1.25
CA LYS A 18 4.36 -4.91 0.37
C LYS A 18 4.07 -4.38 -1.04
N GLU A 19 3.48 -3.20 -1.17
CA GLU A 19 3.20 -2.61 -2.49
C GLU A 19 4.48 -2.22 -3.22
N LEU A 20 5.49 -1.71 -2.51
CA LEU A 20 6.80 -1.38 -3.09
C LEU A 20 7.51 -2.64 -3.60
N LEU A 21 7.51 -3.72 -2.82
CA LEU A 21 8.08 -5.01 -3.25
C LEU A 21 7.39 -5.54 -4.51
N ARG A 22 6.05 -5.48 -4.57
CA ARG A 22 5.30 -5.88 -5.77
C ARG A 22 5.66 -5.04 -6.99
N PHE A 23 5.79 -3.73 -6.82
CA PHE A 23 6.23 -2.84 -7.89
C PHE A 23 7.63 -3.23 -8.40
N LEU A 24 8.60 -3.41 -7.50
CA LEU A 24 9.97 -3.79 -7.87
C LEU A 24 10.02 -5.14 -8.59
N GLN A 25 9.23 -6.13 -8.14
CA GLN A 25 9.10 -7.42 -8.81
C GLN A 25 8.58 -7.25 -10.25
N ASN A 26 7.50 -6.49 -10.44
CA ASN A 26 6.93 -6.24 -11.77
C ASN A 26 7.94 -5.56 -12.72
N ILE A 27 8.66 -4.56 -12.23
CA ILE A 27 9.69 -3.86 -13.01
C ILE A 27 10.84 -4.82 -13.36
N PHE A 28 11.28 -5.64 -12.40
CA PHE A 28 12.35 -6.60 -12.60
C PHE A 28 11.96 -7.67 -13.65
N GLU A 29 10.75 -8.22 -13.56
CA GLU A 29 10.24 -9.17 -14.55
C GLU A 29 10.13 -8.54 -15.95
N SER A 30 9.67 -7.29 -16.05
CA SER A 30 9.60 -6.56 -17.32
C SER A 30 10.99 -6.32 -17.90
N ALA A 31 11.98 -6.02 -17.06
CA ALA A 31 13.38 -5.87 -17.47
C ALA A 31 13.97 -7.20 -17.97
N GLN A 32 13.68 -8.33 -17.32
CA GLN A 32 14.08 -9.66 -17.80
C GLN A 32 13.49 -9.97 -19.19
N ARG A 33 12.27 -9.52 -19.47
CA ARG A 33 11.61 -9.64 -20.78
C ARG A 33 12.07 -8.57 -21.79
N LYS A 34 12.94 -7.64 -21.39
CA LYS A 34 13.41 -6.49 -22.20
C LYS A 34 12.25 -5.60 -22.69
N GLU A 35 11.19 -5.49 -21.90
CA GLU A 35 10.04 -4.64 -22.22
C GLU A 35 10.36 -3.18 -21.93
N VAL A 36 9.86 -2.29 -22.79
CA VAL A 36 9.85 -0.85 -22.50
C VAL A 36 8.71 -0.57 -21.54
N VAL A 37 9.04 0.02 -20.40
CA VAL A 37 8.06 0.35 -19.34
C VAL A 37 8.00 1.86 -19.15
N ASP A 38 6.79 2.40 -19.17
CA ASP A 38 6.53 3.77 -18.71
C ASP A 38 6.51 3.79 -17.18
N LEU A 39 7.62 4.25 -16.59
CA LEU A 39 7.74 4.35 -15.13
C LEU A 39 6.78 5.37 -14.51
N GLY A 40 6.37 6.40 -15.24
CA GLY A 40 5.39 7.38 -14.74
C GLY A 40 4.04 6.73 -14.49
N VAL A 41 3.59 5.91 -15.45
CA VAL A 41 2.36 5.11 -15.31
C VAL A 41 2.47 4.10 -14.17
N GLU A 42 3.58 3.38 -14.06
CA GLU A 42 3.76 2.36 -13.00
C GLU A 42 3.85 2.99 -11.60
N LEU A 43 4.49 4.15 -11.45
CA LEU A 43 4.54 4.89 -10.19
C LEU A 43 3.17 5.48 -9.81
N MET A 44 2.38 5.93 -10.79
CA MET A 44 1.01 6.36 -10.55
C MET A 44 0.14 5.19 -10.04
N LYS A 45 0.28 4.00 -10.65
CA LYS A 45 -0.39 2.77 -10.18
C LYS A 45 0.05 2.40 -8.77
N LEU A 46 1.34 2.46 -8.45
CA LEU A 46 1.88 2.19 -7.12
C LEU A 46 1.22 3.10 -6.06
N THR A 47 1.23 4.40 -6.31
CA THR A 47 0.68 5.41 -5.40
C THR A 47 -0.82 5.22 -5.21
N SER A 48 -1.57 4.98 -6.29
CA SER A 48 -3.01 4.71 -6.23
C SER A 48 -3.31 3.45 -5.42
N ASN A 49 -2.58 2.36 -5.63
CA ASN A 49 -2.80 1.11 -4.91
C ASN A 49 -2.50 1.24 -3.41
N MET A 50 -1.41 1.94 -3.05
CA MET A 50 -1.07 2.23 -1.66
C MET A 50 -2.19 3.02 -0.99
N LEU A 51 -2.63 4.14 -1.58
CA LEU A 51 -3.67 5.00 -0.98
C LEU A 51 -5.00 4.27 -0.82
N CYS A 52 -5.45 3.50 -1.82
CA CYS A 52 -6.67 2.71 -1.71
C CYS A 52 -6.59 1.68 -0.57
N LYS A 53 -5.48 0.96 -0.45
CA LYS A 53 -5.28 -0.03 0.62
C LYS A 53 -5.17 0.63 1.99
N MET A 54 -4.45 1.73 2.08
CA MET A 54 -4.36 2.51 3.31
C MET A 54 -5.74 3.01 3.74
N ALA A 55 -6.54 3.55 2.81
CA ALA A 55 -7.89 4.04 3.10
C ALA A 55 -8.81 2.92 3.58
N ALA A 56 -8.82 1.76 2.91
CA ALA A 56 -9.58 0.58 3.31
C ALA A 56 -9.15 0.04 4.69
N SER A 57 -7.85 0.11 4.99
CA SER A 57 -7.30 -0.29 6.30
C SER A 57 -7.76 0.64 7.42
N THR A 58 -7.85 1.95 7.13
CA THR A 58 -8.34 2.93 8.12
C THR A 58 -9.83 2.79 8.41
N SER A 59 -10.65 2.42 7.42
CA SER A 59 -12.10 2.24 7.61
C SER A 59 -12.48 1.00 8.42
N CYS A 60 -11.60 0.00 8.53
CA CYS A 60 -11.85 -1.21 9.33
C CYS A 60 -11.31 -1.12 10.76
N SER A 61 -10.73 0.02 11.16
CA SER A 61 -10.10 0.20 12.48
C SER A 61 -11.08 0.58 13.61
N GLU A 62 -12.39 0.64 13.35
CA GLU A 62 -13.43 0.96 14.35
C GLU A 62 -13.90 -0.26 15.18
N LYS A 63 -13.30 -1.45 15.01
CA LYS A 63 -13.61 -2.64 15.84
C LYS A 63 -12.37 -3.09 16.61
N GLY A 64 -12.20 -2.50 17.78
CA GLY A 64 -11.14 -2.87 18.70
C GLY A 64 -11.46 -2.48 20.14
N ASP A 65 -12.68 -2.73 20.59
CA ASP A 65 -13.00 -2.80 22.02
C ASP A 65 -14.35 -3.53 22.19
N GLU A 66 -14.35 -4.86 22.37
CA GLU A 66 -15.44 -5.68 22.97
C GLU A 66 -14.99 -7.15 23.09
N ALA A 67 -13.76 -7.40 23.56
CA ALA A 67 -13.34 -8.76 23.92
C ALA A 67 -12.65 -8.75 25.29
N GLU A 68 -13.34 -8.23 26.30
CA GLU A 68 -13.10 -8.56 27.69
C GLU A 68 -14.44 -8.93 28.35
N LYS A 69 -14.88 -10.19 28.14
CA LYS A 69 -15.73 -10.89 29.13
C LYS A 69 -15.80 -12.39 28.85
N ASN A 70 -14.94 -13.16 29.54
CA ASN A 70 -15.26 -14.36 30.33
C ASN A 70 -13.99 -15.19 30.55
#